data_AF-A0A6V7JTU8-F1
#
_entry.id   AF-A0A6V7JTU8-F1
#
_cell.length_a   1.000
_cell.length_b   1.000
_cell.length_c   1.000
_cell.angle_alpha   90.00
_cell.angle_beta   90.00
_cell.angle_gamma   90.00
#
_symmetry.space_group_name_H-M   'P 1'
#
loop_
_entity.id
_entity.type
_entity.pdbx_description
1 polymer ?
#
loop_
_entity_poly.entity_id
_entity_poly.type
_entity_poly.pdbx_seq_one_letter_code
_entity_poly.pdbx_strand_id
1 'polypeptide(L)' 'MASRLRPIKITAVGDGMVGKTCLLITYVDKKFPTEYVPTV' A
#
# COMPACT_ATOMS: atom_id res chain seq x y z
N MET A 1 23.53 16.22 9.11
CA MET A 1 23.50 15.14 8.12
C MET A 1 22.09 15.06 7.56
N ALA A 2 21.80 15.81 6.50
CA ALA A 2 20.45 15.85 5.93
C ALA A 2 20.15 14.52 5.24
N SER A 3 19.14 13.79 5.69
CA SER A 3 18.66 12.61 4.98
C SER A 3 18.12 13.08 3.63
N ARG A 4 18.72 12.60 2.55
CA ARG A 4 18.24 12.90 1.21
C ARG A 4 16.93 12.15 1.02
N LEU A 5 15.80 12.84 1.13
CA LEU A 5 14.50 12.32 0.75
C LEU A 5 14.54 12.03 -0.75
N ARG A 6 14.87 10.79 -1.10
CA ARG A 6 14.84 10.30 -2.48
C ARG A 6 13.43 9.74 -2.73
N PRO A 7 12.66 10.29 -3.67
CA PRO A 7 11.39 9.69 -4.06
C PRO A 7 11.63 8.25 -4.52
N ILE A 8 10.80 7.31 -4.03
CA ILE A 8 10.86 5.89 -4.40
C ILE A 8 9.53 5.52 -5.04
N LYS A 9 9.59 4.83 -6.19
CA LYS A 9 8.43 4.21 -6.82
C LYS A 9 8.36 2.75 -6.38
N ILE A 10 7.22 2.33 -5.84
CA ILE A 10 7.00 0.97 -5.33
C ILE A 10 5.81 0.37 -6.08
N THR A 11 5.91 -0.90 -6.47
CA THR A 11 4.83 -1.67 -7.10
C THR A 11 4.65 -2.98 -6.34
N ALA A 12 3.43 -3.25 -5.87
CA ALA A 12 3.07 -4.50 -5.21
C ALA A 12 2.43 -5.47 -6.23
N VAL A 13 2.94 -6.70 -6.32
CA VAL A 13 2.50 -7.72 -7.28
C VAL A 13 2.04 -9.00 -6.56
N GLY A 14 1.20 -9.79 -7.23
CA GLY A 14 0.61 -11.03 -6.69
C GLY A 14 -0.81 -11.24 -7.24
N ASP A 15 -1.42 -12.38 -6.93
CA ASP A 15 -2.73 -12.78 -7.46
C ASP A 15 -3.88 -11.84 -7.06
N GLY A 16 -5.05 -12.02 -7.69
CA GLY A 16 -6.26 -11.33 -7.29
C GLY A 16 -6.57 -11.54 -5.80
N MET A 17 -7.11 -10.51 -5.14
CA MET A 17 -7.64 -10.60 -3.78
C MET A 17 -6.62 -10.93 -2.65
N VAL A 18 -5.32 -11.06 -2.93
CA VAL A 18 -4.27 -11.37 -1.91
C VAL A 18 -3.96 -10.21 -0.93
N GLY A 19 -4.73 -9.12 -0.94
CA GLY A 19 -4.59 -8.04 0.04
C GLY A 19 -3.53 -6.97 -0.25
N LYS A 20 -2.99 -6.88 -1.47
CA LYS A 20 -1.97 -5.87 -1.86
C LYS A 20 -2.43 -4.43 -1.58
N THR A 21 -3.66 -4.10 -1.93
CA THR A 21 -4.26 -2.78 -1.67
C THR A 21 -4.41 -2.53 -0.18
N CYS A 22 -4.89 -3.54 0.55
CA CYS A 22 -5.05 -3.48 2.00
C CYS A 22 -3.71 -3.22 2.72
N LEU A 23 -2.63 -3.85 2.25
CA LEU A 23 -1.27 -3.63 2.75
C LEU A 23 -0.83 -2.17 2.59
N LEU A 24 -1.01 -1.59 1.39
CA LEU A 24 -0.60 -0.21 1.10
C LEU A 24 -1.44 0.80 1.90
N ILE A 25 -2.76 0.60 1.99
CA ILE A 25 -3.67 1.44 2.78
C ILE A 25 -3.26 1.40 4.26
N THR A 26 -3.10 0.20 4.82
CA THR A 26 -2.74 0.03 6.24
C THR A 26 -1.36 0.64 6.55
N TYR A 27 -0.41 0.58 5.61
CA TYR A 27 0.89 1.20 5.77
C TYR A 27 0.81 2.73 5.93
N VAL A 28 -0.05 3.39 5.14
CA VAL A 28 -0.24 4.85 5.15
C VAL A 28 -1.15 5.28 6.30
N ASP A 29 -2.33 4.66 6.42
CA ASP A 29 -3.40 5.11 7.31
C ASP A 29 -3.32 4.50 8.72
N LYS A 30 -2.41 3.53 8.94
CA LYS A 30 -2.25 2.79 10.21
C LYS A 30 -3.52 2.09 10.70
N LYS A 31 -4.49 1.90 9.81
CA LYS A 31 -5.77 1.25 10.08
C LYS A 31 -6.05 0.22 9.00
N PHE A 32 -6.52 -0.94 9.43
CA PHE A 32 -6.97 -1.97 8.51
C PHE A 32 -8.35 -1.60 7.93
N PRO A 33 -8.54 -1.64 6.59
CA PRO A 33 -9.84 -1.39 5.97
C PRO A 33 -10.83 -2.52 6.30
N THR A 34 -12.04 -2.15 6.73
CA THR A 34 -13.11 -3.10 7.08
C THR A 34 -14.02 -3.45 5.91
N GLU A 35 -13.98 -2.64 4.85
CA GLU A 35 -14.76 -2.84 3.63
C GLU A 35 -13.83 -3.12 2.45
N TYR A 36 -14.21 -4.07 1.62
CA TYR A 36 -13.50 -4.37 0.39
C TYR A 36 -14.02 -3.48 -0.74
N VAL A 37 -13.17 -2.57 -1.22
CA VAL A 37 -13.40 -1.81 -2.46
C VAL A 37 -12.49 -2.41 -3.54
N PRO A 38 -13.04 -3.00 -4.61
CA PRO A 38 -12.24 -3.52 -5.72
C PRO A 38 -11.39 -2.41 -6.34
N THR A 39 -10.14 -2.73 -6.65
CA THR A 39 -9.29 -1.84 -7.44
C THR A 39 -9.68 -1.94 -8.91
N VAL A 40 -9.81 -0.80 -9.59
CA VAL A 40 -9.91 -0.73 -11.05
C VAL A 40 -8.59 -1.07 -11.73
#